data_AF-A0A1Q5CTX6-F1
#
_entry.id   AF-A0A1Q5CTX6-F1
#
_cell.length_a   1.000
_cell.length_b   1.000
_cell.length_c   1.000
_cell.angle_alpha   90.00
_cell.angle_beta   90.00
_cell.angle_gamma   90.00
#
_symmetry.space_group_name_H-M   'P 1'
#
loop_
_entity.id
_entity.type
_entity.pdbx_description
1 polymer ?
#
loop_
_entity_poly.entity_id
_entity_poly.type
_entity_poly.pdbx_seq_one_letter_code
_entity_poly.pdbx_strand_id
1 'polypeptide(L)'
;MTDLHVVEICAGAGGQALGLERAGFEHALAVELDANAAATLRRNRPAWHVVEGDVADPGTWTPEDYRTVNGEQLDLLAGGVPCPPFTIAGKQLGATDERDLFAWAVNLAERVRPKALLLENVRGLSANRFAAYRQNVLDTLQSAGYAAQWKLLHASDFGVPQLRPRFVLVALLPEYAEYFAWPEERPDARLTVGAALEGLMAAKGWEGAKAWANGADDIAPTIVGGSKKHGGADLGPTRAKAAWAKLGVDAMGVANEAPEPGWKPAAGKPGPKLTVEMVARIQGWKPEDKWFFEGRKTTTYRQVGNAFPPPVAEAVGRSIARALRKEGERNQLVETTETVHDPVYKLLRGMERPLGIDQIIKRLEKYGQHLSEPEVERHLAHLERDFIITRVPRSSGALGYQLGEFRAFVGQEGHQRHELFAVNQAKIS
;
A
#
# COMPACT_ATOMS: atom_id res chain seq x y z
N MET A 1 -15.64 9.52 -23.14
CA MET A 1 -14.82 8.30 -23.14
C MET A 1 -13.54 8.65 -22.41
N THR A 2 -13.17 7.83 -21.45
CA THR A 2 -11.87 7.88 -20.78
C THR A 2 -10.79 7.46 -21.78
N ASP A 3 -9.67 8.18 -21.79
CA ASP A 3 -8.51 7.97 -22.67
C ASP A 3 -7.37 7.20 -22.00
N LEU A 4 -7.50 6.88 -20.71
CA LEU A 4 -6.47 6.22 -19.91
C LEU A 4 -6.95 4.86 -19.41
N HIS A 5 -6.14 3.83 -19.59
CA HIS A 5 -6.46 2.47 -19.17
C HIS A 5 -5.56 1.99 -18.02
N VAL A 6 -6.16 1.28 -17.06
CA VAL A 6 -5.45 0.71 -15.92
C VAL A 6 -5.65 -0.80 -15.81
N VAL A 7 -4.57 -1.49 -15.47
CA VAL A 7 -4.61 -2.85 -14.90
C VAL A 7 -4.33 -2.73 -13.41
N GLU A 8 -5.23 -3.26 -12.58
CA GLU A 8 -5.08 -3.22 -11.12
C GLU A 8 -4.92 -4.64 -10.54
N ILE A 9 -3.80 -4.86 -9.85
CA ILE A 9 -3.52 -6.10 -9.12
C ILE A 9 -3.84 -5.92 -7.64
N CYS A 10 -4.28 -6.99 -6.96
CA CYS A 10 -4.71 -6.91 -5.56
C CYS A 10 -5.76 -5.79 -5.37
N ALA A 11 -6.74 -5.73 -6.25
CA ALA A 11 -7.69 -4.61 -6.35
C ALA A 11 -8.57 -4.43 -5.09
N GLY A 12 -8.67 -5.49 -4.28
CA GLY A 12 -9.46 -5.53 -3.07
C GLY A 12 -10.91 -5.14 -3.35
N ALA A 13 -11.52 -4.42 -2.42
CA ALA A 13 -12.91 -3.97 -2.56
C ALA A 13 -13.07 -2.68 -3.39
N GLY A 14 -12.02 -2.26 -4.11
CA GLY A 14 -12.05 -1.13 -5.05
C GLY A 14 -11.89 0.26 -4.44
N GLY A 15 -11.21 0.40 -3.29
CA GLY A 15 -10.87 1.72 -2.76
C GLY A 15 -9.95 2.50 -3.69
N GLN A 16 -8.86 1.87 -4.12
CA GLN A 16 -7.96 2.43 -5.13
C GLN A 16 -8.64 2.49 -6.50
N ALA A 17 -9.33 1.43 -6.91
CA ALA A 17 -10.06 1.39 -8.18
C ALA A 17 -11.04 2.55 -8.37
N LEU A 18 -11.87 2.84 -7.36
CA LEU A 18 -12.78 4.00 -7.39
C LEU A 18 -12.03 5.33 -7.48
N GLY A 19 -10.90 5.47 -6.77
CA GLY A 19 -10.09 6.68 -6.85
C GLY A 19 -9.49 6.89 -8.25
N LEU A 20 -8.97 5.82 -8.86
CA LEU A 20 -8.43 5.84 -10.22
C LEU A 20 -9.52 6.10 -11.26
N GLU A 21 -10.71 5.52 -11.11
CA GLU A 21 -11.87 5.84 -11.96
C GLU A 21 -12.19 7.34 -11.93
N ARG A 22 -12.26 7.94 -10.73
CA ARG A 22 -12.50 9.39 -10.58
C ARG A 22 -11.38 10.24 -11.18
N ALA A 23 -10.15 9.72 -11.21
CA ALA A 23 -9.01 10.36 -11.87
C ALA A 23 -9.05 10.24 -13.40
N GLY A 24 -10.00 9.49 -13.97
CA GLY A 24 -10.22 9.34 -15.40
C GLY A 24 -9.62 8.08 -16.02
N PHE A 25 -9.25 7.09 -15.19
CA PHE A 25 -8.82 5.77 -15.67
C PHE A 25 -10.01 4.84 -15.87
N GLU A 26 -9.90 3.95 -16.85
CA GLU A 26 -10.81 2.83 -17.06
C GLU A 26 -10.09 1.51 -16.82
N HIS A 27 -10.66 0.67 -15.95
CA HIS A 27 -10.08 -0.62 -15.62
C HIS A 27 -10.24 -1.61 -16.77
N ALA A 28 -9.15 -1.86 -17.48
CA ALA A 28 -9.04 -2.92 -18.48
C ALA A 28 -9.00 -4.31 -17.82
N LEU A 29 -8.45 -4.39 -16.61
CA LEU A 29 -8.44 -5.59 -15.78
C LEU A 29 -8.30 -5.22 -14.30
N ALA A 30 -9.05 -5.91 -13.44
CA ALA A 30 -8.81 -5.97 -12.00
C ALA A 30 -8.61 -7.43 -11.57
N VAL A 31 -7.47 -7.76 -10.98
CA VAL A 31 -7.17 -9.09 -10.42
C VAL A 31 -7.31 -9.05 -8.90
N GLU A 32 -8.17 -9.90 -8.36
CA GLU A 32 -8.46 -9.95 -6.93
C GLU A 32 -8.57 -11.39 -6.43
N LEU A 33 -7.94 -11.69 -5.29
CA LEU A 33 -7.92 -13.03 -4.73
C LEU A 33 -9.19 -13.37 -3.93
N ASP A 34 -9.74 -12.42 -3.16
CA ASP A 34 -10.91 -12.68 -2.33
C ASP A 34 -12.21 -12.61 -3.13
N ALA A 35 -12.93 -13.73 -3.17
CA ALA A 35 -14.20 -13.85 -3.88
C ALA A 35 -15.23 -12.77 -3.52
N ASN A 36 -15.31 -12.31 -2.26
CA ASN A 36 -16.26 -11.26 -1.90
C ASN A 36 -15.79 -9.89 -2.40
N ALA A 37 -14.49 -9.62 -2.37
CA ALA A 37 -13.92 -8.40 -2.92
C ALA A 37 -14.07 -8.35 -4.45
N ALA A 38 -13.80 -9.45 -5.14
CA ALA A 38 -14.06 -9.59 -6.58
C ALA A 38 -15.56 -9.41 -6.91
N ALA A 39 -16.47 -9.99 -6.11
CA ALA A 39 -17.90 -9.78 -6.26
C ALA A 39 -18.31 -8.31 -6.01
N THR A 40 -17.71 -7.63 -5.02
CA THR A 40 -17.89 -6.19 -4.80
C THR A 40 -17.50 -5.40 -6.05
N LEU A 41 -16.34 -5.66 -6.66
CA LEU A 41 -15.93 -4.98 -7.89
C LEU A 41 -16.95 -5.18 -9.02
N ARG A 42 -17.33 -6.43 -9.30
CA ARG A 42 -18.29 -6.78 -10.37
C ARG A 42 -19.66 -6.14 -10.15
N ARG A 43 -20.15 -6.09 -8.91
CA ARG A 43 -21.43 -5.45 -8.58
C ARG A 43 -21.41 -3.95 -8.86
N ASN A 44 -20.33 -3.27 -8.50
CA ASN A 44 -20.25 -1.82 -8.62
C ASN A 44 -19.93 -1.38 -10.04
N ARG A 45 -19.16 -2.17 -10.79
CA ARG A 45 -18.79 -1.88 -12.18
C ARG A 45 -18.89 -3.15 -13.03
N PRO A 46 -20.10 -3.52 -13.48
CA PRO A 46 -20.31 -4.74 -14.27
C PRO A 46 -19.57 -4.79 -15.61
N ALA A 47 -19.17 -3.62 -16.12
CA ALA A 47 -18.40 -3.50 -17.35
C ALA A 47 -16.89 -3.76 -17.16
N TRP A 48 -16.38 -3.72 -15.93
CA TRP A 48 -14.97 -4.01 -15.67
C TRP A 48 -14.68 -5.49 -15.82
N HIS A 49 -13.54 -5.81 -16.43
CA HIS A 49 -13.05 -7.17 -16.45
C HIS A 49 -12.41 -7.51 -15.10
N VAL A 50 -13.12 -8.30 -14.28
CA VAL A 50 -12.65 -8.72 -12.95
C VAL A 50 -12.31 -10.21 -12.96
N VAL A 51 -11.04 -10.52 -12.75
CA VAL A 51 -10.53 -11.89 -12.62
C VAL A 51 -10.33 -12.20 -11.14
N GLU A 52 -10.88 -13.34 -10.72
CA GLU A 52 -10.72 -13.85 -9.36
C GLU A 52 -9.60 -14.90 -9.33
N GLY A 53 -8.53 -14.68 -8.55
CA GLY A 53 -7.42 -15.62 -8.46
C GLY A 53 -6.15 -15.05 -7.83
N ASP A 54 -5.14 -15.90 -7.62
CA ASP A 54 -3.82 -15.43 -7.21
C ASP A 54 -3.19 -14.71 -8.40
N VAL A 55 -2.84 -13.45 -8.18
CA VAL A 55 -2.26 -12.61 -9.23
C VAL A 55 -0.91 -13.15 -9.69
N ALA A 56 -0.21 -13.92 -8.86
CA ALA A 56 1.05 -14.56 -9.22
C ALA A 56 0.89 -15.93 -9.92
N ASP A 57 -0.32 -16.46 -10.03
CA ASP A 57 -0.58 -17.72 -10.75
C ASP A 57 -0.69 -17.44 -12.27
N PRO A 58 0.15 -18.06 -13.12
CA PRO A 58 0.07 -17.93 -14.57
C PRO A 58 -1.27 -18.35 -15.19
N GLY A 59 -2.04 -19.19 -14.49
CA GLY A 59 -3.38 -19.60 -14.91
C GLY A 59 -4.47 -18.55 -14.66
N THR A 60 -4.20 -17.53 -13.83
CA THR A 60 -5.16 -16.46 -13.51
C THR A 60 -5.24 -15.45 -14.64
N TRP A 61 -4.10 -15.00 -15.16
CA TRP A 61 -4.02 -13.98 -16.21
C TRP A 61 -2.62 -14.00 -16.86
N THR A 62 -2.51 -13.43 -18.06
CA THR A 62 -1.23 -13.27 -18.76
C THR A 62 -0.86 -11.78 -18.82
N PRO A 63 0.15 -11.32 -18.05
CA PRO A 63 0.60 -9.93 -18.04
C PRO A 63 0.92 -9.35 -19.42
N GLU A 64 1.47 -10.17 -20.32
CA GLU A 64 1.84 -9.78 -21.67
C GLU A 64 0.63 -9.37 -22.53
N ASP A 65 -0.56 -9.92 -22.27
CA ASP A 65 -1.80 -9.58 -22.99
C ASP A 65 -2.23 -8.13 -22.74
N TYR A 66 -1.75 -7.53 -21.66
CA TYR A 66 -2.07 -6.15 -21.26
C TYR A 66 -0.92 -5.17 -21.52
N ARG A 67 0.07 -5.53 -22.34
CA ARG A 67 1.06 -4.55 -22.83
C ARG A 67 0.40 -3.42 -23.60
N THR A 68 -0.65 -3.75 -24.34
CA THR A 68 -1.46 -2.79 -25.09
C THR A 68 -2.93 -2.96 -24.79
N VAL A 69 -3.63 -1.86 -24.58
CA VAL A 69 -5.09 -1.81 -24.47
C VAL A 69 -5.60 -0.90 -25.60
N ASN A 70 -6.54 -1.39 -26.40
CA ASN A 70 -7.07 -0.67 -27.55
C ASN A 70 -6.02 -0.19 -28.57
N GLY A 71 -4.93 -0.94 -28.74
CA GLY A 71 -3.84 -0.62 -29.66
C GLY A 71 -2.79 0.36 -29.12
N GLU A 72 -3.00 0.89 -27.93
CA GLU A 72 -2.08 1.81 -27.25
C GLU A 72 -1.38 1.10 -26.09
N GLN A 73 -0.15 1.52 -25.76
CA GLN A 73 0.57 1.02 -24.58
C GLN A 73 -0.23 1.30 -23.30
N LEU A 74 -0.32 0.33 -22.40
CA LEU A 74 -1.04 0.48 -21.13
C LEU A 74 -0.56 1.71 -20.35
N ASP A 75 -1.50 2.53 -19.88
CA ASP A 75 -1.17 3.77 -19.18
C ASP A 75 -0.70 3.53 -17.75
N LEU A 76 -1.38 2.66 -17.01
CA LEU A 76 -1.10 2.42 -15.61
C LEU A 76 -1.20 0.94 -15.22
N LEU A 77 -0.17 0.43 -14.54
CA LEU A 77 -0.28 -0.75 -13.67
C LEU A 77 -0.39 -0.26 -12.23
N ALA A 78 -1.42 -0.68 -11.50
CA ALA A 78 -1.66 -0.23 -10.13
C ALA A 78 -1.84 -1.40 -9.15
N GLY A 79 -1.58 -1.19 -7.86
CA GLY A 79 -1.92 -2.20 -6.84
C GLY A 79 -1.72 -1.78 -5.39
N GLY A 80 -2.72 -2.07 -4.56
CA GLY A 80 -2.62 -2.03 -3.10
C GLY A 80 -2.11 -3.35 -2.57
N VAL A 81 -0.83 -3.65 -2.82
CA VAL A 81 -0.28 -4.99 -2.57
C VAL A 81 -0.13 -5.26 -1.08
N PRO A 82 -0.33 -6.52 -0.63
CA PRO A 82 -0.14 -6.88 0.77
C PRO A 82 1.23 -6.45 1.27
N CYS A 83 1.24 -5.78 2.44
CA CYS A 83 2.48 -5.42 3.11
C CYS A 83 3.32 -6.67 3.30
N PRO A 84 4.58 -6.68 2.86
CA PRO A 84 5.38 -7.86 3.09
C PRO A 84 5.59 -8.00 4.61
N PRO A 85 5.37 -9.18 5.18
CA PRO A 85 5.39 -9.39 6.61
C PRO A 85 6.83 -9.64 7.04
N PHE A 86 7.58 -8.57 7.11
CA PHE A 86 8.93 -8.63 7.64
C PHE A 86 8.84 -8.53 9.16
N THR A 87 8.52 -9.66 9.78
CA THR A 87 8.52 -10.02 11.21
C THR A 87 9.11 -8.94 12.14
N ILE A 88 8.24 -8.09 12.70
CA ILE A 88 8.55 -7.26 13.89
C ILE A 88 8.22 -8.03 15.20
N ALA A 89 7.59 -9.21 15.12
CA ALA A 89 7.26 -10.02 16.29
C ALA A 89 7.71 -11.49 16.12
N GLY A 90 8.84 -11.83 16.73
CA GLY A 90 9.03 -13.08 17.47
C GLY A 90 9.13 -14.44 16.74
N LYS A 91 8.89 -14.55 15.42
CA LYS A 91 9.14 -15.80 14.68
C LYS A 91 9.86 -15.48 13.37
N GLN A 92 11.12 -15.89 13.27
CA GLN A 92 12.01 -15.71 12.11
C GLN A 92 11.46 -16.41 10.85
N LEU A 93 10.47 -15.83 10.19
CA LEU A 93 9.96 -16.29 8.87
C LEU A 93 10.40 -15.33 7.75
N GLY A 94 11.61 -14.78 7.84
CA GLY A 94 12.15 -13.90 6.80
C GLY A 94 12.00 -14.51 5.40
N ALA A 95 11.67 -13.68 4.40
CA ALA A 95 11.57 -14.00 2.98
C ALA A 95 10.63 -15.14 2.53
N THR A 96 10.03 -15.90 3.45
CA THR A 96 9.24 -17.10 3.16
C THR A 96 7.74 -16.90 3.38
N ASP A 97 7.26 -15.67 3.53
CA ASP A 97 5.83 -15.44 3.70
C ASP A 97 5.11 -15.45 2.34
N GLU A 98 4.11 -16.32 2.28
CA GLU A 98 3.19 -16.52 1.16
C GLU A 98 2.48 -15.25 0.63
N ARG A 99 2.51 -14.15 1.40
CA ARG A 99 1.84 -12.88 1.07
C ARG A 99 2.76 -11.81 0.49
N ASP A 100 4.08 -11.99 0.45
CA ASP A 100 4.96 -10.97 -0.15
C ASP A 100 4.76 -10.95 -1.68
N LEU A 101 4.14 -9.87 -2.15
CA LEU A 101 3.89 -9.61 -3.57
C LEU A 101 4.53 -8.31 -4.05
N PHE A 102 5.18 -7.54 -3.17
CA PHE A 102 5.62 -6.19 -3.56
C PHE A 102 6.77 -6.25 -4.56
N ALA A 103 7.79 -7.07 -4.30
CA ALA A 103 8.91 -7.23 -5.23
C ALA A 103 8.44 -7.84 -6.57
N TRP A 104 7.53 -8.81 -6.52
CA TRP A 104 6.90 -9.37 -7.71
C TRP A 104 6.10 -8.34 -8.52
N ALA A 105 5.31 -7.50 -7.85
CA ALA A 105 4.56 -6.42 -8.48
C ALA A 105 5.47 -5.38 -9.17
N VAL A 106 6.65 -5.11 -8.60
CA VAL A 106 7.68 -4.30 -9.26
C VAL A 106 8.18 -4.99 -10.53
N ASN A 107 8.45 -6.30 -10.49
CA ASN A 107 8.91 -7.06 -11.65
C ASN A 107 7.85 -7.17 -12.76
N LEU A 108 6.55 -7.11 -12.43
CA LEU A 108 5.49 -7.05 -13.44
C LEU A 108 5.65 -5.86 -14.40
N ALA A 109 6.27 -4.76 -13.97
CA ALA A 109 6.51 -3.62 -14.85
C ALA A 109 7.37 -3.97 -16.07
N GLU A 110 8.23 -5.00 -15.99
CA GLU A 110 9.02 -5.47 -17.14
C GLU A 110 8.21 -6.32 -18.13
N ARG A 111 7.17 -7.01 -17.62
CA ARG A 111 6.29 -7.89 -18.39
C ARG A 111 5.16 -7.13 -19.06
N VAL A 112 4.46 -6.31 -18.27
CA VAL A 112 3.34 -5.46 -18.71
C VAL A 112 3.85 -4.22 -19.45
N ARG A 113 5.02 -3.68 -19.09
CA ARG A 113 5.60 -2.45 -19.67
C ARG A 113 4.61 -1.27 -19.74
N PRO A 114 3.94 -0.89 -18.64
CA PRO A 114 3.05 0.28 -18.64
C PRO A 114 3.80 1.60 -18.83
N LYS A 115 3.10 2.70 -19.11
CA LYS A 115 3.68 4.06 -19.06
C LYS A 115 3.97 4.49 -17.61
N ALA A 116 3.16 4.03 -16.66
CA ALA A 116 3.31 4.30 -15.23
C ALA A 116 2.98 3.08 -14.35
N LEU A 117 3.58 3.06 -13.15
CA LEU A 117 3.32 2.11 -12.08
C LEU A 117 2.93 2.86 -10.80
N LEU A 118 1.87 2.40 -10.13
CA LEU A 118 1.43 2.88 -8.81
C LEU A 118 1.31 1.71 -7.84
N LEU A 119 2.15 1.67 -6.80
CA LEU A 119 2.03 0.68 -5.73
C LEU A 119 1.84 1.36 -4.38
N GLU A 120 0.85 0.90 -3.62
CA GLU A 120 0.61 1.35 -2.25
C GLU A 120 1.12 0.32 -1.23
N ASN A 121 1.68 0.81 -0.13
CA ASN A 121 1.97 0.00 1.04
C ASN A 121 1.79 0.78 2.37
N VAL A 122 1.86 0.06 3.48
CA VAL A 122 1.79 0.66 4.81
C VAL A 122 3.08 1.43 5.14
N ARG A 123 2.95 2.44 6.02
CA ARG A 123 4.08 3.25 6.53
C ARG A 123 5.29 2.43 7.01
N GLY A 124 5.09 1.21 7.49
CA GLY A 124 6.18 0.34 7.95
C GLY A 124 7.33 0.19 6.95
N LEU A 125 7.02 0.15 5.65
CA LEU A 125 8.02 0.01 4.58
C LEU A 125 8.96 1.22 4.46
N SER A 126 8.61 2.37 5.04
CA SER A 126 9.46 3.57 5.05
C SER A 126 10.58 3.52 6.11
N ALA A 127 10.59 2.51 7.00
CA ALA A 127 11.56 2.43 8.09
C ALA A 127 13.00 2.18 7.58
N ASN A 128 14.01 2.64 8.32
CA ASN A 128 15.43 2.53 7.92
C ASN A 128 15.89 1.09 7.68
N ARG A 129 15.30 0.11 8.37
CA ARG A 129 15.60 -1.32 8.14
C ARG A 129 15.32 -1.80 6.71
N PHE A 130 14.49 -1.09 5.97
CA PHE A 130 14.11 -1.39 4.58
C PHE A 130 14.83 -0.51 3.56
N ALA A 131 15.85 0.22 3.98
CA ALA A 131 16.56 1.12 3.11
C ALA A 131 17.14 0.39 1.88
N ALA A 132 17.78 -0.76 2.07
CA ALA A 132 18.30 -1.59 0.99
C ALA A 132 17.21 -2.17 0.10
N TYR A 133 16.10 -2.66 0.67
CA TYR A 133 14.93 -3.12 -0.08
C TYR A 133 14.38 -2.02 -1.00
N ARG A 134 14.13 -0.82 -0.46
CA ARG A 134 13.63 0.32 -1.25
C ARG A 134 14.63 0.73 -2.32
N GLN A 135 15.93 0.69 -2.02
CA GLN A 135 16.96 0.98 -3.00
C GLN A 135 16.94 -0.03 -4.14
N ASN A 136 16.85 -1.33 -3.85
CA ASN A 136 16.76 -2.37 -4.86
C ASN A 136 15.53 -2.21 -5.76
N VAL A 137 14.38 -1.83 -5.20
CA VAL A 137 13.17 -1.51 -5.98
C VAL A 137 13.42 -0.36 -6.96
N LEU A 138 14.02 0.74 -6.50
CA LEU A 138 14.35 1.87 -7.38
C LEU A 138 15.33 1.45 -8.48
N ASP A 139 16.34 0.64 -8.15
CA ASP A 139 17.35 0.18 -9.09
C ASP A 139 16.77 -0.78 -10.14
N THR A 140 15.83 -1.62 -9.73
CA THR A 140 15.09 -2.52 -10.63
C THR A 140 14.24 -1.71 -11.61
N LEU A 141 13.48 -0.74 -11.11
CA LEU A 141 12.66 0.14 -11.95
C LEU A 141 13.50 1.02 -12.88
N GLN A 142 14.64 1.52 -12.41
CA GLN A 142 15.59 2.24 -13.25
C GLN A 142 16.11 1.35 -14.39
N SER A 143 16.47 0.09 -14.08
CA SER A 143 16.95 -0.86 -15.09
C SER A 143 15.87 -1.19 -16.11
N ALA A 144 14.60 -1.18 -15.70
CA ALA A 144 13.43 -1.31 -16.56
C ALA A 144 13.06 -0.01 -17.31
N GLY A 145 13.80 1.09 -17.11
CA GLY A 145 13.63 2.35 -17.83
C GLY A 145 12.69 3.36 -17.18
N TYR A 146 12.32 3.20 -15.91
CA TYR A 146 11.43 4.12 -15.20
C TYR A 146 12.18 5.07 -14.26
N ALA A 147 11.65 6.27 -14.13
CA ALA A 147 11.94 7.20 -13.04
C ALA A 147 10.96 6.94 -11.88
N ALA A 148 11.47 6.52 -10.73
CA ALA A 148 10.66 6.09 -9.59
C ALA A 148 10.87 6.96 -8.35
N GLN A 149 9.80 7.21 -7.61
CA GLN A 149 9.81 8.02 -6.39
C GLN A 149 8.91 7.41 -5.32
N TRP A 150 9.32 7.57 -4.06
CA TRP A 150 8.54 7.20 -2.88
C TRP A 150 7.98 8.44 -2.19
N LYS A 151 6.75 8.33 -1.66
CA LYS A 151 6.20 9.37 -0.78
C LYS A 151 5.33 8.79 0.33
N LEU A 152 5.46 9.33 1.53
CA LEU A 152 4.53 9.10 2.62
C LEU A 152 3.39 10.09 2.51
N LEU A 153 2.17 9.59 2.30
CA LEU A 153 0.95 10.38 2.21
C LEU A 153 0.07 10.14 3.43
N HIS A 154 -0.49 11.20 4.00
CA HIS A 154 -1.45 11.11 5.09
C HIS A 154 -2.85 11.32 4.53
N ALA A 155 -3.75 10.34 4.70
CA ALA A 155 -5.11 10.44 4.16
C ALA A 155 -5.89 11.68 4.65
N SER A 156 -5.59 12.17 5.86
CA SER A 156 -6.12 13.42 6.41
C SER A 156 -5.92 14.63 5.52
N ASP A 157 -4.83 14.66 4.76
CA ASP A 157 -4.46 15.80 3.94
C ASP A 157 -5.18 15.79 2.58
N PHE A 158 -6.00 14.75 2.35
CA PHE A 158 -6.85 14.54 1.18
C PHE A 158 -8.34 14.43 1.54
N GLY A 159 -8.73 15.00 2.70
CA GLY A 159 -10.14 15.07 3.13
C GLY A 159 -10.70 13.78 3.74
N VAL A 160 -9.85 12.80 4.06
CA VAL A 160 -10.26 11.57 4.76
C VAL A 160 -10.16 11.82 6.27
N PRO A 161 -11.23 11.67 7.06
CA PRO A 161 -11.24 11.99 8.50
C PRO A 161 -10.54 10.91 9.34
N GLN A 162 -9.30 10.53 8.98
CA GLN A 162 -8.58 9.41 9.57
C GLN A 162 -7.05 9.61 9.48
N LEU A 163 -6.37 9.33 10.58
CA LEU A 163 -4.92 9.13 10.61
C LEU A 163 -4.58 7.80 9.92
N ARG A 164 -4.28 7.86 8.62
CA ARG A 164 -3.93 6.68 7.81
C ARG A 164 -2.75 6.99 6.90
N PRO A 165 -1.50 6.88 7.40
CA PRO A 165 -0.31 7.09 6.60
C PRO A 165 -0.08 5.92 5.64
N ARG A 166 0.20 6.24 4.38
CA ARG A 166 0.37 5.30 3.26
C ARG A 166 1.66 5.63 2.53
N PHE A 167 2.50 4.64 2.32
CA PHE A 167 3.80 4.79 1.67
C PHE A 167 3.66 4.31 0.23
N VAL A 168 3.69 5.27 -0.69
CA VAL A 168 3.30 5.08 -2.09
C VAL A 168 4.55 5.16 -2.97
N LEU A 169 4.65 4.22 -3.90
CA LEU A 169 5.62 4.20 -4.99
C LEU A 169 4.92 4.62 -6.27
N VAL A 170 5.48 5.62 -6.95
CA VAL A 170 5.10 5.97 -8.31
C VAL A 170 6.33 5.85 -9.20
N ALA A 171 6.21 5.20 -10.34
CA ALA A 171 7.24 5.14 -11.36
C ALA A 171 6.66 5.44 -12.73
N LEU A 172 7.31 6.30 -13.52
CA LEU A 172 6.86 6.63 -14.88
C LEU A 172 8.03 6.54 -15.85
N LEU A 173 7.73 6.30 -17.14
CA LEU A 173 8.74 6.49 -18.18
C LEU A 173 9.22 7.96 -18.18
N PRO A 174 10.51 8.23 -18.47
CA PRO A 174 11.11 9.55 -18.30
C PRO A 174 10.33 10.69 -18.94
N GLU A 175 9.79 10.48 -20.14
CA GLU A 175 9.02 11.50 -20.87
C GLU A 175 7.71 11.93 -20.19
N TYR A 176 7.16 11.11 -19.28
CA TYR A 176 6.00 11.47 -18.46
C TYR A 176 6.44 11.90 -17.06
N ALA A 177 7.52 11.32 -16.54
CA ALA A 177 8.06 11.66 -15.22
C ALA A 177 8.45 13.13 -15.11
N GLU A 178 8.91 13.76 -16.20
CA GLU A 178 9.18 15.21 -16.28
C GLU A 178 7.95 16.07 -15.93
N TYR A 179 6.73 15.57 -16.15
CA TYR A 179 5.47 16.29 -15.89
C TYR A 179 4.80 15.85 -14.58
N PHE A 180 5.39 14.90 -13.85
CA PHE A 180 4.82 14.40 -12.61
C PHE A 180 5.17 15.32 -11.44
N ALA A 181 4.13 15.68 -10.67
CA ALA A 181 4.27 16.25 -9.35
C ALA A 181 3.34 15.51 -8.40
N TRP A 182 3.84 15.22 -7.19
CA TRP A 182 2.99 14.69 -6.13
C TRP A 182 1.81 15.63 -5.86
N PRO A 183 0.63 15.08 -5.51
CA PRO A 183 -0.55 15.91 -5.29
C PRO A 183 -0.34 16.86 -4.11
N GLU A 184 -1.00 18.02 -4.17
CA GLU A 184 -0.99 19.02 -3.11
C GLU A 184 -1.69 18.48 -1.86
N GLU A 185 -0.98 18.56 -0.73
CA GLU A 185 -1.47 18.16 0.60
C GLU A 185 -2.15 19.34 1.28
N ARG A 186 -3.33 19.11 1.87
CA ARG A 186 -4.11 20.14 2.57
C ARG A 186 -4.28 19.82 4.06
N PRO A 187 -3.21 19.96 4.87
CA PRO A 187 -3.25 19.59 6.29
C PRO A 187 -4.22 20.44 7.12
N ASP A 188 -4.63 21.61 6.63
CA ASP A 188 -5.56 22.51 7.34
C ASP A 188 -7.04 22.27 7.00
N ALA A 189 -7.34 21.47 5.97
CA ALA A 189 -8.70 21.18 5.51
C ALA A 189 -9.28 19.89 6.12
N ARG A 190 -8.94 19.58 7.38
CA ARG A 190 -9.28 18.30 8.01
C ARG A 190 -10.77 18.18 8.31
N LEU A 191 -11.38 17.14 7.77
CA LEU A 191 -12.72 16.71 8.15
C LEU A 191 -12.66 15.93 9.47
N THR A 192 -13.53 16.25 10.43
CA THR A 192 -13.62 15.54 11.71
C THR A 192 -14.53 14.31 11.59
N VAL A 193 -14.40 13.37 12.53
CA VAL A 193 -15.27 12.18 12.59
C VAL A 193 -16.74 12.59 12.76
N GLY A 194 -17.02 13.54 13.64
CA GLY A 194 -18.35 14.08 13.87
C GLY A 194 -18.95 14.68 12.62
N ALA A 195 -18.21 15.57 11.93
CA ALA A 195 -18.66 16.19 10.70
C ALA A 195 -18.91 15.16 9.58
N ALA A 196 -18.08 14.10 9.50
CA ALA A 196 -18.23 13.06 8.50
C ALA A 196 -19.45 12.15 8.75
N LEU A 197 -19.83 11.94 10.02
CA LEU A 197 -20.78 10.89 10.43
C LEU A 197 -22.08 11.39 11.04
N GLU A 198 -22.26 12.68 11.34
CA GLU A 198 -23.47 13.21 11.99
C GLU A 198 -24.76 12.70 11.31
N GLY A 199 -24.86 12.89 9.99
CA GLY A 199 -26.03 12.46 9.23
C GLY A 199 -26.26 10.94 9.26
N LEU A 200 -25.20 10.14 9.28
CA LEU A 200 -25.30 8.67 9.38
C LEU A 200 -25.70 8.23 10.79
N MET A 201 -25.23 8.93 11.83
CA MET A 201 -25.62 8.67 13.21
C MET A 201 -27.09 9.05 13.46
N ALA A 202 -27.56 10.12 12.83
CA ALA A 202 -28.95 10.58 12.89
C ALA A 202 -29.90 9.80 11.98
N ALA A 203 -29.42 8.86 11.16
CA ALA A 203 -30.20 8.22 10.09
C ALA A 203 -31.46 7.50 10.57
N LYS A 204 -31.48 7.04 11.83
CA LYS A 204 -32.64 6.42 12.48
C LYS A 204 -33.36 7.32 13.50
N GLY A 205 -33.04 8.61 13.55
CA GLY A 205 -33.72 9.59 14.40
C GLY A 205 -33.13 9.74 15.81
N TRP A 206 -31.87 9.34 16.03
CA TRP A 206 -31.23 9.54 17.34
C TRP A 206 -30.99 11.01 17.66
N GLU A 207 -31.58 11.47 18.76
CA GLU A 207 -31.58 12.86 19.20
C GLU A 207 -30.19 13.31 19.69
N GLY A 208 -29.35 12.37 20.12
CA GLY A 208 -27.99 12.63 20.59
C GLY A 208 -26.96 12.82 19.48
N ALA A 209 -27.30 12.59 18.21
CA ALA A 209 -26.34 12.56 17.10
C ALA A 209 -25.55 13.87 16.95
N LYS A 210 -26.23 15.02 17.01
CA LYS A 210 -25.59 16.34 16.88
C LYS A 210 -24.66 16.66 18.06
N ALA A 211 -25.10 16.36 19.28
CA ALA A 211 -24.29 16.56 20.48
C ALA A 211 -23.05 15.64 20.46
N TRP A 212 -23.21 14.39 20.02
CA TRP A 212 -22.10 13.46 19.80
C TRP A 212 -21.13 13.98 18.74
N ALA A 213 -21.63 14.44 17.59
CA ALA A 213 -20.80 14.92 16.49
C ALA A 213 -19.93 16.12 16.90
N ASN A 214 -20.48 17.04 17.71
CA ASN A 214 -19.71 18.16 18.25
C ASN A 214 -18.55 17.71 19.18
N GLY A 215 -18.66 16.55 19.83
CA GLY A 215 -17.60 15.98 20.67
C GLY A 215 -16.64 15.05 19.93
N ALA A 216 -17.01 14.58 18.74
CA ALA A 216 -16.14 13.79 17.86
C ALA A 216 -15.38 14.71 16.88
N ASP A 217 -14.75 15.76 17.41
CA ASP A 217 -14.20 16.91 16.71
C ASP A 217 -12.74 16.74 16.22
N ASP A 218 -12.22 15.52 16.22
CA ASP A 218 -10.89 15.17 15.70
C ASP A 218 -11.01 14.08 14.61
N ILE A 219 -9.88 13.76 13.97
CA ILE A 219 -9.78 12.67 12.99
C ILE A 219 -9.75 11.30 13.69
N ALA A 220 -10.23 10.28 13.00
CA ALA A 220 -10.20 8.91 13.50
C ALA A 220 -8.77 8.36 13.61
N PRO A 221 -8.46 7.49 14.60
CA PRO A 221 -7.26 6.67 14.52
C PRO A 221 -7.37 5.67 13.35
N THR A 222 -6.26 5.04 12.96
CA THR A 222 -6.25 4.09 11.82
C THR A 222 -7.22 2.92 12.05
N ILE A 223 -8.13 2.72 11.09
CA ILE A 223 -9.02 1.56 11.02
C ILE A 223 -8.21 0.37 10.50
N VAL A 224 -8.30 -0.77 11.19
CA VAL A 224 -7.58 -2.00 10.84
C VAL A 224 -8.59 -3.07 10.45
N GLY A 225 -8.66 -3.41 9.16
CA GLY A 225 -9.60 -4.43 8.65
C GLY A 225 -9.29 -5.86 9.10
N GLY A 226 -8.06 -6.12 9.56
CA GLY A 226 -7.61 -7.44 9.98
C GLY A 226 -7.38 -8.38 8.79
N SER A 227 -7.26 -9.68 9.09
CA SER A 227 -7.03 -10.75 8.11
C SER A 227 -8.05 -11.89 8.31
N LYS A 228 -7.99 -12.94 7.49
CA LYS A 228 -8.73 -14.19 7.76
C LYS A 228 -8.18 -14.96 8.96
N LYS A 229 -6.89 -14.81 9.31
CA LYS A 229 -6.22 -15.48 10.44
C LYS A 229 -6.42 -14.76 11.78
N HIS A 230 -6.45 -13.43 11.77
CA HIS A 230 -6.46 -12.60 12.97
C HIS A 230 -7.30 -11.33 12.78
N GLY A 231 -8.08 -10.96 13.80
CA GLY A 231 -8.89 -9.73 13.85
C GLY A 231 -10.40 -10.02 13.68
N GLY A 232 -11.20 -9.52 14.62
CA GLY A 232 -12.65 -9.39 14.47
C GLY A 232 -13.02 -8.04 13.88
N ALA A 233 -14.31 -7.77 13.68
CA ALA A 233 -14.79 -6.48 13.19
C ALA A 233 -14.77 -5.40 14.30
N ASP A 234 -13.59 -5.17 14.89
CA ASP A 234 -13.29 -4.11 15.85
C ASP A 234 -12.39 -3.05 15.23
N LEU A 235 -12.38 -1.82 15.75
CA LEU A 235 -11.74 -0.69 15.05
C LEU A 235 -10.22 -0.58 15.24
N GLY A 236 -9.56 -1.63 15.75
CA GLY A 236 -8.10 -1.71 15.81
C GLY A 236 -7.52 -2.15 17.17
N PRO A 237 -6.19 -2.02 17.35
CA PRO A 237 -5.50 -2.43 18.58
C PRO A 237 -5.90 -1.57 19.79
N THR A 238 -5.53 -1.99 21.00
CA THR A 238 -5.89 -1.35 22.27
C THR A 238 -5.68 0.18 22.28
N ARG A 239 -4.56 0.66 21.74
CA ARG A 239 -4.29 2.12 21.65
C ARG A 239 -5.27 2.84 20.72
N ALA A 240 -5.61 2.24 19.58
CA ALA A 240 -6.60 2.80 18.65
C ALA A 240 -8.00 2.80 19.28
N LYS A 241 -8.38 1.73 19.98
CA LYS A 241 -9.65 1.65 20.73
C LYS A 241 -9.76 2.75 21.79
N ALA A 242 -8.69 3.04 22.51
CA ALA A 242 -8.65 4.14 23.48
C ALA A 242 -8.80 5.52 22.81
N ALA A 243 -8.22 5.73 21.63
CA ALA A 243 -8.40 6.96 20.86
C ALA A 243 -9.85 7.10 20.35
N TRP A 244 -10.46 6.03 19.83
CA TRP A 244 -11.88 6.01 19.46
C TRP A 244 -12.81 6.31 20.63
N ALA A 245 -12.50 5.80 21.83
CA ALA A 245 -13.30 6.09 23.01
C ALA A 245 -13.34 7.58 23.37
N LYS A 246 -12.26 8.33 23.10
CA LYS A 246 -12.23 9.80 23.28
C LYS A 246 -13.15 10.53 22.31
N LEU A 247 -13.41 9.95 21.14
CA LEU A 247 -14.37 10.43 20.14
C LEU A 247 -15.81 9.96 20.42
N GLY A 248 -16.05 9.37 21.60
CA GLY A 248 -17.36 8.82 21.95
C GLY A 248 -17.76 7.63 21.07
N VAL A 249 -16.82 6.81 20.61
CA VAL A 249 -17.10 5.63 19.78
C VAL A 249 -16.71 4.35 20.51
N ASP A 250 -17.62 3.37 20.57
CA ASP A 250 -17.30 2.02 21.02
C ASP A 250 -16.60 1.25 19.89
N ALA A 251 -15.28 1.17 19.98
CA ALA A 251 -14.42 0.49 19.01
C ALA A 251 -14.30 -1.02 19.22
N MET A 252 -15.05 -1.63 20.13
CA MET A 252 -15.02 -3.08 20.40
C MET A 252 -15.76 -3.92 19.37
N GLY A 253 -16.42 -3.28 18.39
CA GLY A 253 -17.15 -3.96 17.33
C GLY A 253 -17.75 -2.98 16.34
N VAL A 254 -18.49 -3.51 15.36
CA VAL A 254 -19.35 -2.72 14.46
C VAL A 254 -20.82 -3.08 14.63
N ALA A 255 -21.67 -2.05 14.61
CA ALA A 255 -23.13 -2.17 14.65
C ALA A 255 -23.69 -2.59 13.28
N ASN A 256 -24.90 -3.13 13.28
CA ASN A 256 -25.64 -3.39 12.05
C ASN A 256 -26.32 -2.11 11.54
N GLU A 257 -26.77 -1.25 12.46
CA GLU A 257 -27.61 -0.09 12.16
C GLU A 257 -27.21 1.10 13.04
N ALA A 258 -27.63 2.30 12.61
CA ALA A 258 -27.46 3.53 13.38
C ALA A 258 -28.30 3.52 14.66
N PRO A 259 -27.95 4.34 15.68
CA PRO A 259 -28.75 4.50 16.89
C PRO A 259 -30.20 4.94 16.61
N GLU A 260 -31.16 4.34 17.33
CA GLU A 260 -32.60 4.65 17.25
C GLU A 260 -33.01 5.76 18.24
N PRO A 261 -34.25 6.30 18.16
CA PRO A 261 -34.72 7.30 19.10
C PRO A 261 -34.64 6.79 20.54
N GLY A 262 -34.15 7.63 21.44
CA GLY A 262 -33.93 7.26 22.84
C GLY A 262 -32.73 6.34 23.11
N TRP A 263 -31.89 6.04 22.10
CA TRP A 263 -30.68 5.25 22.30
C TRP A 263 -29.73 5.88 23.33
N LYS A 264 -29.19 5.04 24.21
CA LYS A 264 -28.20 5.40 25.23
C LYS A 264 -27.06 4.40 25.24
N PRO A 265 -25.81 4.83 25.52
CA PRO A 265 -24.71 3.91 25.68
C PRO A 265 -24.97 2.99 26.88
N ALA A 266 -24.62 1.70 26.73
CA ALA A 266 -24.62 0.77 27.86
C ALA A 266 -23.62 1.24 28.93
N ALA A 267 -23.84 0.85 30.19
CA ALA A 267 -22.97 1.24 31.29
C ALA A 267 -21.48 0.92 30.99
N GLY A 268 -20.63 1.93 31.14
CA GLY A 268 -19.19 1.82 30.88
C GLY A 268 -18.79 1.80 29.40
N LYS A 269 -19.70 2.06 28.46
CA LYS A 269 -19.39 2.22 27.04
C LYS A 269 -19.23 3.70 26.66
N PRO A 270 -18.25 4.03 25.80
CA PRO A 270 -17.95 5.43 25.45
C PRO A 270 -19.00 6.06 24.52
N GLY A 271 -19.77 5.25 23.79
CA GLY A 271 -20.79 5.73 22.85
C GLY A 271 -21.20 4.64 21.86
N PRO A 272 -21.79 5.01 20.70
CA PRO A 272 -22.27 4.03 19.71
C PRO A 272 -21.11 3.29 19.03
N LYS A 273 -21.39 2.08 18.54
CA LYS A 273 -20.51 1.37 17.60
C LYS A 273 -20.80 1.89 16.19
N LEU A 274 -19.77 2.01 15.36
CA LEU A 274 -19.94 2.39 13.96
C LEU A 274 -20.58 1.26 13.15
N THR A 275 -21.38 1.59 12.14
CA THR A 275 -21.78 0.65 11.09
C THR A 275 -20.68 0.50 10.04
N VAL A 276 -20.73 -0.53 9.19
CA VAL A 276 -19.76 -0.67 8.08
C VAL A 276 -19.85 0.51 7.11
N GLU A 277 -21.03 1.07 6.91
CA GLU A 277 -21.22 2.28 6.08
C GLU A 277 -20.51 3.50 6.69
N MET A 278 -20.60 3.69 8.01
CA MET A 278 -19.85 4.75 8.69
C MET A 278 -18.34 4.54 8.57
N VAL A 279 -17.87 3.29 8.69
CA VAL A 279 -16.45 2.94 8.48
C VAL A 279 -16.03 3.27 7.03
N ALA A 280 -16.87 2.99 6.03
CA ALA A 280 -16.61 3.35 4.64
C ALA A 280 -16.57 4.87 4.43
N ARG A 281 -17.45 5.61 5.10
CA ARG A 281 -17.42 7.09 5.10
C ARG A 281 -16.12 7.63 5.69
N ILE A 282 -15.64 7.06 6.80
CA ILE A 282 -14.35 7.45 7.40
C ILE A 282 -13.15 7.09 6.50
N GLN A 283 -13.27 6.07 5.66
CA GLN A 283 -12.27 5.73 4.63
C GLN A 283 -12.36 6.62 3.38
N GLY A 284 -13.39 7.47 3.25
CA GLY A 284 -13.52 8.44 2.16
C GLY A 284 -14.49 8.05 1.04
N TRP A 285 -15.26 6.96 1.19
CA TRP A 285 -16.42 6.70 0.32
C TRP A 285 -17.55 7.70 0.60
N LYS A 286 -18.18 8.16 -0.47
CA LYS A 286 -19.26 9.13 -0.44
C LYS A 286 -20.56 8.51 -0.98
N PRO A 287 -21.75 9.00 -0.58
CA PRO A 287 -23.02 8.47 -1.07
C PRO A 287 -23.13 8.43 -2.60
N GLU A 288 -22.59 9.45 -3.28
CA GLU A 288 -22.62 9.59 -4.73
C GLU A 288 -21.85 8.48 -5.47
N ASP A 289 -20.93 7.78 -4.80
CA ASP A 289 -20.17 6.67 -5.40
C ASP A 289 -21.05 5.47 -5.71
N LYS A 290 -22.17 5.34 -4.99
CA LYS A 290 -23.08 4.18 -5.05
C LYS A 290 -22.30 2.86 -4.97
N TRP A 291 -21.38 2.78 -4.00
CA TRP A 291 -20.49 1.64 -3.82
C TRP A 291 -21.05 0.64 -2.79
N PHE A 292 -21.34 -0.57 -3.23
CA PHE A 292 -21.96 -1.63 -2.44
C PHE A 292 -20.99 -2.78 -2.18
N PHE A 293 -20.80 -3.14 -0.91
CA PHE A 293 -19.90 -4.23 -0.52
C PHE A 293 -20.63 -5.57 -0.42
N GLU A 294 -20.05 -6.60 -1.02
CA GLU A 294 -20.56 -7.97 -0.99
C GLU A 294 -20.06 -8.77 0.23
N GLY A 295 -20.90 -9.70 0.69
CA GLY A 295 -20.60 -10.61 1.80
C GLY A 295 -21.19 -10.19 3.15
N ARG A 296 -20.84 -10.95 4.20
CA ARG A 296 -21.33 -10.72 5.57
C ARG A 296 -20.61 -9.56 6.24
N LYS A 297 -21.18 -9.03 7.33
CA LYS A 297 -20.66 -7.88 8.09
C LYS A 297 -19.15 -7.87 8.35
N THR A 298 -18.58 -8.99 8.84
CA THR A 298 -17.13 -9.05 9.11
C THR A 298 -16.30 -9.00 7.82
N THR A 299 -16.81 -9.58 6.74
CA THR A 299 -16.16 -9.57 5.42
C THR A 299 -16.22 -8.17 4.81
N THR A 300 -17.37 -7.51 4.83
CA THR A 300 -17.52 -6.14 4.32
C THR A 300 -16.70 -5.15 5.15
N TYR A 301 -16.65 -5.32 6.49
CA TYR A 301 -15.77 -4.55 7.35
C TYR A 301 -14.29 -4.69 6.96
N ARG A 302 -13.82 -5.93 6.75
CA ARG A 302 -12.42 -6.21 6.36
C ARG A 302 -12.07 -5.56 5.03
N GLN A 303 -12.95 -5.70 4.04
CA GLN A 303 -12.85 -5.06 2.74
C GLN A 303 -12.63 -3.54 2.87
N VAL A 304 -13.48 -2.87 3.64
CA VAL A 304 -13.37 -1.42 3.89
C VAL A 304 -12.09 -1.08 4.65
N GLY A 305 -11.77 -1.81 5.72
CA GLY A 305 -10.65 -1.50 6.61
C GLY A 305 -9.27 -1.71 5.98
N ASN A 306 -9.16 -2.59 4.97
CA ASN A 306 -7.91 -2.84 4.26
C ASN A 306 -7.72 -1.97 3.02
N ALA A 307 -8.76 -1.34 2.51
CA ALA A 307 -8.67 -0.53 1.31
C ALA A 307 -7.74 0.69 1.43
N PHE A 308 -7.13 1.05 0.31
CA PHE A 308 -6.52 2.36 0.09
C PHE A 308 -7.63 3.41 -0.06
N PRO A 309 -7.61 4.53 0.70
CA PRO A 309 -8.69 5.51 0.65
C PRO A 309 -8.93 6.08 -0.75
N PRO A 310 -10.18 6.07 -1.28
CA PRO A 310 -10.48 6.59 -2.60
C PRO A 310 -9.99 8.03 -2.85
N PRO A 311 -10.12 8.99 -1.90
CA PRO A 311 -9.63 10.36 -2.14
C PRO A 311 -8.11 10.46 -2.31
N VAL A 312 -7.33 9.60 -1.66
CA VAL A 312 -5.86 9.58 -1.80
C VAL A 312 -5.48 8.95 -3.13
N ALA A 313 -6.12 7.82 -3.48
CA ALA A 313 -5.92 7.17 -4.78
C ALA A 313 -6.31 8.09 -5.95
N GLU A 314 -7.40 8.85 -5.80
CA GLU A 314 -7.83 9.86 -6.76
C GLU A 314 -6.79 10.98 -6.90
N ALA A 315 -6.27 11.52 -5.80
CA ALA A 315 -5.29 12.59 -5.84
C ALA A 315 -4.00 12.16 -6.57
N VAL A 316 -3.46 10.97 -6.22
CA VAL A 316 -2.29 10.41 -6.89
C VAL A 316 -2.59 10.06 -8.35
N GLY A 317 -3.74 9.44 -8.61
CA GLY A 317 -4.21 9.11 -9.96
C GLY A 317 -4.31 10.35 -10.85
N ARG A 318 -4.84 11.48 -10.34
CA ARG A 318 -4.91 12.74 -11.09
C ARG A 318 -3.53 13.29 -11.43
N SER A 319 -2.57 13.19 -10.51
CA SER A 319 -1.17 13.56 -10.79
C SER A 319 -0.56 12.69 -11.89
N ILE A 320 -0.79 11.37 -11.85
CA ILE A 320 -0.31 10.45 -12.90
C ILE A 320 -1.00 10.76 -14.23
N ALA A 321 -2.32 10.92 -14.25
CA ALA A 321 -3.09 11.22 -15.46
C ALA A 321 -2.61 12.52 -16.13
N ARG A 322 -2.37 13.58 -15.35
CA ARG A 322 -1.77 14.83 -15.85
C ARG A 322 -0.38 14.59 -16.45
N ALA A 323 0.46 13.82 -15.78
CA ALA A 323 1.80 13.50 -16.28
C ALA A 323 1.76 12.71 -17.60
N LEU A 324 0.86 11.73 -17.72
CA LEU A 324 0.66 10.94 -18.93
C LEU A 324 0.14 11.77 -20.10
N ARG A 325 -0.69 12.78 -19.82
CA ARG A 325 -1.14 13.79 -20.80
C ARG A 325 -0.11 14.90 -21.04
N LYS A 326 1.04 14.86 -20.34
CA LYS A 326 2.09 15.89 -20.37
C LYS A 326 1.55 17.29 -20.03
N GLU A 327 0.61 17.35 -19.08
CA GLU A 327 -0.04 18.56 -18.60
C GLU A 327 0.68 19.15 -17.37
N GLY A 328 1.35 20.28 -17.55
CA GLY A 328 1.99 21.03 -16.47
C GLY A 328 3.36 21.57 -16.88
N GLU A 329 4.06 22.14 -15.92
CA GLU A 329 5.45 22.56 -16.12
C GLU A 329 6.34 21.33 -16.24
N ARG A 330 7.13 21.30 -17.31
CA ARG A 330 8.15 20.28 -17.54
C ARG A 330 9.29 20.51 -16.56
N ASN A 331 9.49 19.59 -15.63
CA ASN A 331 10.63 19.57 -14.74
C ASN A 331 11.81 18.88 -15.43
N GLN A 332 13.03 19.40 -15.25
CA GLN A 332 14.20 18.59 -15.57
C GLN A 332 14.25 17.41 -14.60
N LEU A 333 14.28 16.20 -15.13
CA LEU A 333 14.69 15.04 -14.36
C LEU A 333 16.16 15.22 -14.00
N VAL A 334 16.42 15.84 -12.84
CA VAL A 334 17.71 15.67 -12.18
C VAL A 334 17.81 14.16 -11.94
N GLU A 335 18.74 13.50 -12.62
CA GLU A 335 18.87 12.04 -12.72
C GLU A 335 18.28 11.34 -11.49
N THR A 336 17.21 10.58 -11.70
CA THR A 336 16.33 10.06 -10.63
C THR A 336 16.95 8.97 -9.75
N THR A 337 18.28 8.99 -9.57
CA THR A 337 19.07 7.89 -8.99
C THR A 337 20.13 8.28 -7.99
N GLU A 338 20.28 9.57 -7.66
CA GLU A 338 21.17 9.97 -6.55
C GLU A 338 20.59 9.69 -5.16
N THR A 339 19.30 9.36 -5.04
CA THR A 339 18.74 8.98 -3.74
C THR A 339 19.28 7.63 -3.33
N VAL A 340 20.34 7.66 -2.53
CA VAL A 340 20.92 6.49 -1.86
C VAL A 340 20.17 6.28 -0.54
N HIS A 341 19.24 5.32 -0.53
CA HIS A 341 18.60 4.92 0.71
C HIS A 341 19.55 4.13 1.62
N ASP A 342 20.38 3.25 1.04
CA ASP A 342 21.35 2.44 1.77
C ASP A 342 22.73 2.48 1.07
N PRO A 343 23.73 3.17 1.65
CA PRO A 343 25.04 3.32 1.02
C PRO A 343 25.85 2.02 1.00
N VAL A 344 25.67 1.15 2.01
CA VAL A 344 26.37 -0.14 2.07
C VAL A 344 25.83 -1.08 0.99
N TYR A 345 24.50 -1.16 0.83
CA TYR A 345 23.87 -1.86 -0.28
C TYR A 345 24.38 -1.39 -1.65
N LYS A 346 24.34 -0.06 -1.91
CA LYS A 346 24.79 0.52 -3.18
C LYS A 346 26.25 0.21 -3.47
N LEU A 347 27.11 0.21 -2.44
CA LEU A 347 28.51 -0.18 -2.60
C LEU A 347 28.63 -1.66 -2.96
N LEU A 348 27.95 -2.55 -2.21
CA LEU A 348 28.11 -3.99 -2.37
C LEU A 348 27.44 -4.56 -3.63
N ARG A 349 26.35 -3.98 -4.12
CA ARG A 349 25.59 -4.50 -5.29
C ARG A 349 26.42 -4.61 -6.57
N GLY A 350 27.46 -3.79 -6.71
CA GLY A 350 28.34 -3.77 -7.89
C GLY A 350 29.64 -4.55 -7.71
N MET A 351 29.82 -5.23 -6.57
CA MET A 351 31.11 -5.83 -6.19
C MET A 351 31.10 -7.34 -6.36
N GLU A 352 32.01 -7.84 -7.20
CA GLU A 352 32.26 -9.28 -7.36
C GLU A 352 33.12 -9.87 -6.25
N ARG A 353 33.90 -9.04 -5.55
CA ARG A 353 34.82 -9.48 -4.49
C ARG A 353 34.28 -9.10 -3.10
N PRO A 354 34.34 -10.01 -2.11
CA PRO A 354 33.97 -9.69 -0.74
C PRO A 354 34.80 -8.53 -0.18
N LEU A 355 34.15 -7.60 0.52
CA LEU A 355 34.81 -6.46 1.19
C LEU A 355 34.76 -6.62 2.70
N GLY A 356 35.87 -6.33 3.38
CA GLY A 356 35.85 -6.17 4.84
C GLY A 356 35.21 -4.85 5.26
N ILE A 357 34.80 -4.74 6.53
CA ILE A 357 34.19 -3.52 7.07
C ILE A 357 35.13 -2.31 6.91
N ASP A 358 36.42 -2.49 7.17
CA ASP A 358 37.46 -1.48 6.96
C ASP A 358 37.46 -0.92 5.52
N GLN A 359 37.29 -1.81 4.54
CA GLN A 359 37.26 -1.45 3.13
C GLN A 359 35.94 -0.78 2.75
N ILE A 360 34.83 -1.21 3.35
CA ILE A 360 33.52 -0.59 3.16
C ILE A 360 33.57 0.86 3.63
N ILE A 361 33.99 1.10 4.88
CA ILE A 361 34.12 2.46 5.46
C ILE A 361 34.98 3.34 4.56
N LYS A 362 36.21 2.89 4.26
CA LYS A 362 37.17 3.66 3.45
C LYS A 362 36.65 3.98 2.05
N ARG A 363 35.84 3.11 1.46
CA ARG A 363 35.24 3.36 0.13
C ARG A 363 34.08 4.34 0.22
N LEU A 364 33.24 4.23 1.24
CA LEU A 364 32.11 5.14 1.46
C LEU A 364 32.60 6.57 1.73
N GLU A 365 33.68 6.75 2.48
CA GLU A 365 34.30 8.05 2.74
C GLU A 365 34.69 8.79 1.44
N LYS A 366 35.13 8.06 0.40
CA LYS A 366 35.46 8.66 -0.91
C LYS A 366 34.26 9.27 -1.61
N TYR A 367 33.05 8.85 -1.25
CA TYR A 367 31.78 9.39 -1.75
C TYR A 367 31.10 10.30 -0.72
N GLY A 368 31.85 10.79 0.28
CA GLY A 368 31.35 11.68 1.33
C GLY A 368 30.49 11.01 2.40
N GLN A 369 30.35 9.69 2.37
CA GLN A 369 29.55 8.91 3.33
C GLN A 369 30.44 8.44 4.48
N HIS A 370 30.25 9.03 5.66
CA HIS A 370 31.03 8.71 6.85
C HIS A 370 30.22 7.81 7.77
N LEU A 371 30.61 6.53 7.87
CA LEU A 371 29.97 5.55 8.75
C LEU A 371 31.02 4.93 9.68
N SER A 372 30.65 4.78 10.94
CA SER A 372 31.40 3.99 11.91
C SER A 372 31.24 2.48 11.64
N GLU A 373 32.16 1.68 12.16
CA GLU A 373 32.08 0.21 12.08
C GLU A 373 30.75 -0.36 12.62
N PRO A 374 30.24 0.06 13.81
CA PRO A 374 28.92 -0.40 14.28
C PRO A 374 27.76 -0.02 13.37
N GLU A 375 27.86 1.08 12.62
CA GLU A 375 26.85 1.47 11.64
C GLU A 375 26.91 0.57 10.41
N VAL A 376 28.10 0.28 9.87
CA VAL A 376 28.26 -0.67 8.77
C VAL A 376 27.77 -2.06 9.16
N GLU A 377 28.08 -2.55 10.35
CA GLU A 377 27.55 -3.81 10.88
C GLU A 377 26.03 -3.82 10.96
N ARG A 378 25.41 -2.72 11.40
CA ARG A 378 23.95 -2.58 11.43
C ARG A 378 23.35 -2.65 10.03
N HIS A 379 23.96 -2.00 9.04
CA HIS A 379 23.54 -2.09 7.65
C HIS A 379 23.65 -3.52 7.10
N LEU A 380 24.76 -4.21 7.36
CA LEU A 380 24.94 -5.62 6.98
C LEU A 380 23.88 -6.52 7.63
N ALA A 381 23.57 -6.31 8.91
CA ALA A 381 22.53 -7.07 9.61
C ALA A 381 21.11 -6.80 9.07
N HIS A 382 20.84 -5.59 8.57
CA HIS A 382 19.60 -5.31 7.85
C HIS A 382 19.58 -6.00 6.48
N LEU A 383 20.68 -5.92 5.73
CA LEU A 383 20.82 -6.55 4.42
C LEU A 383 20.56 -8.06 4.47
N GLU A 384 21.07 -8.76 5.48
CA GLU A 384 20.88 -10.21 5.64
C GLU A 384 19.42 -10.67 5.72
N ARG A 385 18.50 -9.76 6.05
CA ARG A 385 17.06 -10.06 6.10
C ARG A 385 16.43 -10.08 4.71
N ASP A 386 16.93 -9.25 3.81
CA ASP A 386 16.35 -9.02 2.48
C ASP A 386 17.20 -9.68 1.38
N PHE A 387 18.49 -9.93 1.63
CA PHE A 387 19.45 -10.47 0.69
C PHE A 387 20.22 -11.65 1.29
N ILE A 388 20.72 -12.54 0.44
CA ILE A 388 21.76 -13.49 0.81
C ILE A 388 23.07 -12.71 0.96
N ILE A 389 23.75 -12.85 2.10
CA ILE A 389 25.09 -12.28 2.30
C ILE A 389 26.08 -13.42 2.49
N THR A 390 27.04 -13.50 1.58
CA THR A 390 28.14 -14.46 1.68
C THR A 390 29.25 -13.86 2.54
N ARG A 391 29.63 -14.58 3.60
CA ARG A 391 30.72 -14.21 4.51
C ARG A 391 31.94 -15.07 4.21
N VAL A 392 33.05 -14.43 3.82
CA VAL A 392 34.29 -15.12 3.41
C VAL A 392 35.41 -14.77 4.38
N PRO A 393 36.07 -15.75 5.03
CA PRO A 393 37.26 -15.49 5.84
C PRO A 393 38.38 -14.88 4.99
N ARG A 394 38.97 -13.79 5.45
CA ARG A 394 40.12 -13.15 4.81
C ARG A 394 41.42 -13.61 5.46
N SER A 395 42.54 -13.43 4.76
CA SER A 395 43.89 -13.76 5.27
C SER A 395 44.26 -13.04 6.56
N SER A 396 43.61 -11.90 6.88
CA SER A 396 43.78 -11.17 8.13
C SER A 396 43.01 -11.74 9.32
N GLY A 397 42.20 -12.79 9.14
CA GLY A 397 41.28 -13.32 10.14
C GLY A 397 39.94 -12.59 10.23
N ALA A 398 39.80 -11.43 9.57
CA ALA A 398 38.54 -10.70 9.45
C ALA A 398 37.61 -11.31 8.38
N LEU A 399 36.30 -11.02 8.48
CA LEU A 399 35.32 -11.43 7.46
C LEU A 399 35.25 -10.41 6.32
N GLY A 400 35.11 -10.92 5.10
CA GLY A 400 34.66 -10.17 3.93
C GLY A 400 33.20 -10.48 3.64
N TYR A 401 32.45 -9.47 3.21
CA TYR A 401 31.02 -9.53 2.93
C TYR A 401 30.77 -9.30 1.44
N GLN A 402 29.94 -10.15 0.85
CA GLN A 402 29.48 -10.04 -0.53
C GLN A 402 27.96 -10.12 -0.57
N LEU A 403 27.34 -9.19 -1.30
CA LEU A 403 25.90 -9.20 -1.57
C LEU A 403 25.58 -10.29 -2.60
N GLY A 404 24.65 -11.16 -2.26
CA GLY A 404 24.12 -12.19 -3.14
C GLY A 404 22.67 -11.88 -3.55
N GLU A 405 21.91 -12.94 -3.80
CA GLU A 405 20.55 -12.86 -4.34
C GLU A 405 19.58 -12.13 -3.40
N PHE A 406 18.62 -11.44 -4.02
CA PHE A 406 17.49 -10.85 -3.30
C PHE A 406 16.50 -11.94 -2.90
N ARG A 407 16.10 -11.96 -1.62
CA ARG A 407 15.29 -13.04 -1.06
C ARG A 407 13.79 -12.87 -1.30
N ALA A 408 13.33 -11.68 -1.70
CA ALA A 408 11.90 -11.44 -1.87
C ALA A 408 11.33 -12.24 -3.04
N PHE A 409 10.03 -12.55 -2.99
CA PHE A 409 9.37 -13.25 -4.09
C PHE A 409 9.32 -12.38 -5.35
N VAL A 410 9.91 -12.87 -6.43
CA VAL A 410 9.94 -12.22 -7.76
C VAL A 410 9.36 -13.09 -8.87
N GLY A 411 8.63 -14.17 -8.55
CA GLY A 411 7.99 -15.04 -9.54
C GLY A 411 8.86 -16.21 -10.02
N GLN A 412 9.88 -16.59 -9.25
CA GLN A 412 10.76 -17.72 -9.57
C GLN A 412 9.99 -19.05 -9.56
N GLU A 413 10.25 -19.91 -10.55
CA GLU A 413 9.76 -21.30 -10.54
C GLU A 413 10.23 -22.02 -9.28
N GLY A 414 9.32 -22.75 -8.63
CA GLY A 414 9.64 -23.48 -7.40
C GLY A 414 9.84 -22.61 -6.16
N HIS A 415 9.54 -21.30 -6.20
CA HIS A 415 9.61 -20.48 -5.00
C HIS A 415 8.62 -20.97 -3.93
N GLN A 416 9.09 -21.07 -2.68
CA GLN A 416 8.35 -21.62 -1.54
C GLN A 416 6.98 -20.97 -1.30
N ARG A 417 6.80 -19.71 -1.74
CA ARG A 417 5.50 -19.02 -1.73
C ARG A 417 4.38 -19.86 -2.35
N HIS A 418 4.59 -20.49 -3.51
CA HIS A 418 3.52 -21.21 -4.22
C HIS A 418 2.99 -22.38 -3.39
N GLU A 419 3.90 -23.15 -2.79
CA GLU A 419 3.56 -24.28 -1.92
C GLU A 419 2.83 -23.81 -0.66
N LEU A 420 3.36 -22.77 -0.01
CA LEU A 420 2.75 -22.21 1.20
C LEU A 420 1.38 -21.59 0.93
N PHE A 421 1.21 -20.92 -0.20
CA PHE A 421 -0.05 -20.36 -0.64
C PHE A 421 -1.09 -21.46 -0.84
N ALA A 422 -0.74 -22.54 -1.54
CA ALA A 422 -1.64 -23.69 -1.76
C ALA A 422 -2.10 -24.32 -0.43
N VAL A 423 -1.22 -24.42 0.56
CA VAL A 423 -1.55 -24.97 1.89
C VAL A 423 -2.38 -24.01 2.74
N ASN A 424 -2.23 -22.69 2.55
CA ASN A 424 -2.85 -21.66 3.39
C ASN A 424 -3.95 -20.84 2.70
N GLN A 425 -4.40 -21.22 1.51
CA GLN A 425 -5.33 -20.44 0.67
C GLN A 425 -6.58 -19.95 1.43
N ALA A 426 -7.21 -20.81 2.24
CA ALA A 426 -8.39 -20.47 3.04
C ALA A 426 -8.15 -19.35 4.09
N LYS A 427 -6.88 -19.03 4.36
CA LYS A 427 -6.44 -18.08 5.39
C LYS A 427 -5.78 -16.83 4.81
N ILE A 428 -5.66 -16.74 3.48
CA ILE A 428 -5.08 -15.61 2.76
C ILE A 428 -6.23 -14.79 2.17
N SER A 429 -6.16 -13.47 2.34
CA SER A 429 -7.14 -12.49 1.86
C SER A 429 -6.46 -11.47 1.00
#